data_AF-A0A7J4Q4M6-F1
#
_entry.id   AF-A0A7J4Q4M6-F1
#
_cell.length_a   1.000
_cell.length_b   1.000
_cell.length_c   1.000
_cell.angle_alpha   90.00
_cell.angle_beta   90.00
_cell.angle_gamma   90.00
#
_symmetry.space_group_name_H-M   'P 1'
#
loop_
_entity.id
_entity.type
_entity.pdbx_description
1 polymer ?
#
loop_
_entity_poly.entity_id
_entity_poly.type
_entity_poly.pdbx_seq_one_letter_code
_entity_poly.pdbx_strand_id
1 'polypeptide(L)'
;MRWDVIGLVLGWTIRVVCIPLSVVGIFSFYVEGQEYAIKTYLIPLILAAFVSQWFINKSQNSNSTQRVRDREAFASVALGWIPVIALGSMPFWLGGTFYGPYDLISNDASFVEVLHGLLYSWFESMSGFT
;
A
#
# COMPACT_ATOMS: atom_id res chain seq x y z
N MET A 1 21.87 9.38 -10.31
CA MET A 1 20.90 8.27 -10.36
C MET A 1 19.59 8.85 -10.90
N ARG A 2 18.96 8.25 -11.92
CA ARG A 2 17.73 8.82 -12.51
C ARG A 2 16.52 8.51 -11.63
N TRP A 3 16.25 9.37 -10.67
CA TRP A 3 15.13 9.24 -9.74
C TRP A 3 13.77 9.29 -10.43
N ASP A 4 13.69 9.95 -11.59
CA ASP A 4 12.45 9.99 -12.37
C ASP A 4 12.07 8.59 -12.83
N VAL A 5 13.01 7.80 -13.38
CA VAL A 5 12.75 6.42 -13.83
C VAL A 5 12.33 5.53 -12.65
N ILE A 6 13.02 5.65 -11.51
CA ILE A 6 12.66 4.92 -10.29
C ILE A 6 11.24 5.29 -9.86
N GLY A 7 10.91 6.58 -9.83
CA GLY A 7 9.58 7.08 -9.50
C GLY A 7 8.49 6.57 -10.45
N LEU A 8 8.80 6.44 -11.75
CA LEU A 8 7.88 5.86 -12.73
C LEU A 8 7.52 4.42 -12.35
N VAL A 9 8.56 3.61 -12.08
CA VAL A 9 8.39 2.19 -11.74
C VAL A 9 7.61 2.06 -10.44
N LEU A 10 7.98 2.81 -9.40
CA LEU A 10 7.26 2.82 -8.11
C LEU A 10 5.79 3.21 -8.29
N GLY A 11 5.50 4.26 -9.06
CA GLY A 11 4.14 4.71 -9.31
C GLY A 11 3.29 3.65 -10.01
N TRP A 12 3.85 2.99 -11.03
CA TRP A 12 3.16 1.88 -11.71
C TRP A 12 3.01 0.64 -10.82
N THR A 13 4.01 0.28 -10.02
CA THR A 13 3.89 -0.83 -9.06
C THR A 13 2.74 -0.60 -8.09
N ILE A 14 2.64 0.59 -7.50
CA ILE A 14 1.54 0.96 -6.60
C ILE A 14 0.19 0.90 -7.33
N ARG A 15 0.14 1.39 -8.58
CA ARG A 15 -1.08 1.35 -9.40
C ARG A 15 -1.55 -0.07 -9.68
N VAL A 16 -0.63 -0.98 -9.97
CA VAL A 16 -0.94 -2.39 -10.20
C VAL A 16 -1.49 -3.03 -8.93
N VAL A 17 -0.91 -2.74 -7.75
CA VAL A 17 -1.40 -3.25 -6.45
C VAL A 17 -2.81 -2.74 -6.12
N CYS A 18 -3.19 -1.57 -6.61
CA CYS A 18 -4.55 -1.05 -6.45
C CYS A 18 -5.62 -1.97 -7.06
N ILE A 19 -5.29 -2.74 -8.10
CA ILE A 19 -6.23 -3.65 -8.79
C ILE A 19 -6.69 -4.80 -7.88
N PRO A 20 -5.81 -5.69 -7.36
CA PRO A 20 -6.24 -6.76 -6.47
C PRO A 20 -6.85 -6.21 -5.18
N LEU A 21 -6.34 -5.09 -4.65
CA LEU A 21 -6.93 -4.44 -3.48
C LEU A 21 -8.39 -4.00 -3.74
N SER A 22 -8.67 -3.46 -4.93
CA SER A 22 -10.04 -3.08 -5.33
C SER A 22 -10.94 -4.30 -5.48
N VAL A 23 -10.43 -5.38 -6.09
CA VAL A 23 -11.20 -6.62 -6.28
C VAL A 23 -11.61 -7.22 -4.94
N VAL A 24 -10.66 -7.33 -4.00
CA VAL A 24 -10.93 -7.84 -2.65
C VAL A 24 -11.86 -6.90 -1.88
N GLY A 25 -11.67 -5.58 -2.01
CA GLY A 25 -12.56 -4.60 -1.38
C GLY A 25 -14.01 -4.67 -1.88
N ILE A 26 -14.23 -4.83 -3.19
CA ILE A 26 -15.56 -5.01 -3.78
C ILE A 26 -16.19 -6.33 -3.32
N PHE A 27 -15.40 -7.41 -3.28
CA PHE A 27 -15.88 -8.70 -2.78
C PHE A 27 -16.27 -8.62 -1.30
N SER A 28 -15.43 -8.00 -0.47
CA SER A 28 -15.72 -7.78 0.96
C SER A 28 -16.97 -6.91 1.15
N PHE A 29 -17.18 -5.89 0.31
CA PHE A 29 -18.38 -5.05 0.35
C PHE A 29 -19.65 -5.87 0.11
N TYR A 30 -19.58 -6.90 -0.74
CA TYR A 30 -20.70 -7.81 -1.01
C TYR A 30 -20.93 -8.84 0.10
N VAL A 31 -19.86 -9.38 0.69
CA VAL A 31 -19.93 -10.51 1.65
C VAL A 31 -19.97 -10.05 3.12
N GLU A 32 -19.02 -9.21 3.53
CA GLU A 32 -18.81 -8.79 4.92
C GLU A 32 -19.63 -7.54 5.29
N GLY A 33 -20.16 -6.85 4.28
CA GLY A 33 -20.98 -5.67 4.43
C GLY A 33 -20.26 -4.35 4.20
N GLN A 34 -21.05 -3.30 3.99
CA GLN A 34 -20.57 -2.01 3.52
C GLN A 34 -19.66 -1.32 4.54
N GLU A 35 -20.04 -1.33 5.82
CA GLU A 35 -19.29 -0.65 6.87
C GLU A 35 -17.89 -1.22 7.03
N TYR A 36 -17.76 -2.55 7.08
CA TYR A 36 -16.48 -3.24 7.20
C TYR A 36 -15.59 -2.95 5.99
N ALA A 37 -16.11 -3.13 4.78
CA ALA A 37 -15.33 -2.97 3.57
C ALA A 37 -14.84 -1.52 3.38
N ILE A 38 -15.68 -0.53 3.70
CA ILE A 38 -15.29 0.89 3.62
C ILE A 38 -14.17 1.19 4.61
N LYS A 39 -14.31 0.79 5.88
CA LYS A 39 -13.28 1.00 6.91
C LYS A 39 -11.94 0.36 6.53
N THR A 40 -11.99 -0.85 5.97
CA THR A 40 -10.80 -1.65 5.67
C THR A 40 -10.07 -1.20 4.40
N TYR A 41 -10.80 -0.93 3.32
CA TYR A 41 -10.20 -0.79 1.98
C TYR A 41 -10.21 0.64 1.41
N LEU A 42 -11.08 1.54 1.88
CA LEU A 42 -11.23 2.86 1.26
C LEU A 42 -9.95 3.71 1.42
N ILE A 43 -9.40 3.75 2.63
CA ILE A 43 -8.16 4.51 2.93
C ILE A 43 -6.98 4.01 2.09
N PRO A 44 -6.63 2.71 2.09
CA PRO A 44 -5.52 2.23 1.28
C PRO A 44 -5.74 2.40 -0.23
N LEU A 45 -6.98 2.29 -0.72
CA LEU A 45 -7.29 2.54 -2.14
C LEU A 45 -7.07 4.02 -2.53
N ILE A 46 -7.53 4.95 -1.69
CA ILE A 46 -7.32 6.39 -1.89
C ILE A 46 -5.80 6.66 -1.89
N LEU A 47 -5.07 6.17 -0.89
CA LEU A 47 -3.62 6.38 -0.82
C LEU A 47 -2.89 5.78 -2.02
N ALA A 48 -3.21 4.55 -2.42
CA ALA A 48 -2.63 3.93 -3.61
C ALA A 48 -2.90 4.76 -4.87
N ALA A 49 -4.13 5.23 -5.08
CA ALA A 49 -4.50 6.04 -6.24
C ALA A 49 -3.75 7.39 -6.28
N PHE A 50 -3.76 8.14 -5.18
CA PHE A 50 -3.11 9.46 -5.11
C PHE A 50 -1.58 9.35 -5.18
N VAL A 51 -0.98 8.45 -4.40
CA VAL A 51 0.48 8.29 -4.35
C VAL A 51 0.98 7.77 -5.70
N SER A 52 0.33 6.77 -6.31
CA SER A 52 0.73 6.31 -7.65
C SER A 52 0.65 7.43 -8.68
N GLN A 53 -0.44 8.20 -8.70
CA GLN A 53 -0.60 9.29 -9.67
C GLN A 53 0.45 10.38 -9.48
N TRP A 54 0.78 10.71 -8.23
CA TRP A 54 1.81 11.69 -7.91
C TRP A 54 3.19 11.26 -8.43
N PHE A 55 3.57 10.00 -8.20
CA PHE A 55 4.83 9.44 -8.71
C PHE A 55 4.90 9.42 -10.25
N ILE A 56 3.80 9.01 -10.91
CA ILE A 56 3.71 8.98 -12.37
C ILE A 56 3.83 10.38 -12.94
N ASN A 57 3.09 11.36 -12.41
CA ASN A 57 3.11 12.75 -12.87
C ASN A 57 4.50 13.37 -12.74
N LYS A 58 5.15 13.17 -11.59
CA LYS A 58 6.50 13.69 -11.35
C LYS A 58 7.54 13.09 -12.32
N SER A 59 7.28 11.90 -12.84
CA SER A 59 8.17 11.17 -13.73
C SER A 59 7.89 11.35 -15.23
N GLN A 60 6.85 12.10 -15.62
CA GLN A 60 6.44 12.25 -17.03
C GLN A 60 7.53 12.82 -17.96
N ASN A 61 8.51 13.55 -17.43
CA ASN A 61 9.64 14.08 -18.21
C ASN A 61 10.81 13.09 -18.36
N SER A 62 10.67 11.86 -17.85
CA SER A 62 11.70 10.84 -18.03
C SER A 62 11.69 10.33 -19.47
N ASN A 63 12.72 10.66 -20.25
CA ASN A 63 12.96 10.04 -21.56
C ASN A 63 13.22 8.52 -21.36
N SER A 64 12.16 7.72 -21.42
CA SER A 64 12.17 6.26 -21.21
C SER A 64 12.84 5.48 -22.34
N THR A 65 13.17 6.14 -23.45
CA THR A 65 13.86 5.55 -24.62
C THR A 65 15.30 5.12 -24.30
N GLN A 66 15.92 5.68 -23.25
CA GLN A 66 17.23 5.21 -22.78
C GLN A 66 17.06 3.99 -21.87
N ARG A 67 17.70 2.88 -22.26
CA ARG A 67 17.80 1.63 -21.50
C ARG A 67 18.07 1.93 -20.02
N VAL A 68 17.19 1.43 -19.14
CA VAL A 68 17.35 1.52 -17.68
C VAL A 68 18.73 0.97 -17.34
N ARG A 69 19.54 1.75 -16.62
CA ARG A 69 20.86 1.29 -16.19
C ARG A 69 20.67 0.28 -15.06
N ASP A 70 21.52 -0.74 -14.96
CA ASP A 70 21.39 -1.81 -13.95
C ASP A 70 21.16 -1.27 -12.53
N ARG A 71 21.86 -0.19 -12.16
CA ARG A 71 21.70 0.49 -10.86
C ARG A 71 20.27 0.99 -10.58
N GLU A 72 19.58 1.50 -11.59
CA GLU A 72 18.22 2.03 -11.46
C GLU A 72 17.21 0.88 -11.34
N ALA A 73 17.44 -0.22 -12.06
CA ALA A 73 16.64 -1.43 -11.91
C ALA A 73 16.76 -2.02 -10.50
N PHE A 74 17.99 -2.19 -9.98
CA PHE A 74 18.21 -2.66 -8.60
C PHE A 74 17.56 -1.75 -7.56
N ALA A 75 17.72 -0.43 -7.70
CA ALA A 75 17.10 0.53 -6.79
C ALA A 75 15.56 0.49 -6.86
N SER A 76 14.99 0.35 -8.04
CA SER A 76 13.54 0.27 -8.23
C SER A 76 12.95 -0.98 -7.61
N VAL A 77 13.63 -2.13 -7.73
CA VAL A 77 13.21 -3.36 -7.06
C VAL A 77 13.30 -3.19 -5.55
N ALA A 78 14.44 -2.76 -5.01
CA ALA A 78 14.63 -2.59 -3.56
C ALA A 78 13.61 -1.62 -2.94
N LEU A 79 13.35 -0.49 -3.60
CA LEU A 79 12.40 0.51 -3.12
C LEU A 79 10.94 0.14 -3.40
N GLY A 80 10.68 -0.71 -4.40
CA GLY A 80 9.33 -1.11 -4.82
C GLY A 80 8.55 -1.83 -3.74
N TRP A 81 9.23 -2.64 -2.93
CA TRP A 81 8.59 -3.43 -1.88
C TRP A 81 8.02 -2.56 -0.76
N ILE A 82 8.71 -1.47 -0.38
CA ILE A 82 8.33 -0.64 0.77
C ILE A 82 6.88 -0.09 0.66
N PRO A 83 6.47 0.60 -0.41
CA PRO A 83 5.10 1.10 -0.54
C PRO A 83 4.08 -0.03 -0.73
N VAL A 84 4.49 -1.14 -1.34
CA VAL A 84 3.61 -2.31 -1.53
C VAL A 84 3.28 -2.96 -0.19
N ILE A 85 4.28 -3.19 0.65
CA ILE A 85 4.14 -3.71 2.00
C ILE A 85 3.29 -2.75 2.84
N ALA A 86 3.55 -1.44 2.77
CA ALA A 86 2.81 -0.43 3.52
C ALA A 86 1.32 -0.40 3.15
N LEU A 87 0.98 -0.57 1.86
CA LEU A 87 -0.41 -0.66 1.42
C LEU A 87 -1.05 -2.01 1.79
N GLY A 88 -0.29 -3.10 1.67
CA GLY A 88 -0.74 -4.44 2.04
C GLY A 88 -0.97 -4.62 3.54
N SER A 89 -0.30 -3.82 4.40
CA SER A 89 -0.51 -3.88 5.85
C SER A 89 -1.80 -3.18 6.29
N MET A 90 -2.32 -2.24 5.50
CA MET A 90 -3.48 -1.44 5.91
C MET A 90 -4.76 -2.27 6.10
N PRO A 91 -5.12 -3.24 5.23
CA PRO A 91 -6.27 -4.10 5.48
C PRO A 91 -6.17 -4.89 6.80
N PHE A 92 -5.00 -5.38 7.17
CA PHE A 92 -4.82 -6.09 8.46
C PHE A 92 -4.99 -5.15 9.66
N TRP A 93 -4.50 -3.92 9.55
CA TRP A 93 -4.53 -2.93 10.62
C TRP A 93 -5.89 -2.25 10.76
N LEU A 94 -6.55 -1.93 9.64
CA LEU A 94 -7.85 -1.24 9.62
C LEU A 94 -9.03 -2.21 9.68
N GLY A 95 -8.85 -3.43 9.18
CA GLY A 95 -9.88 -4.47 9.14
C GLY A 95 -10.00 -5.30 10.42
N GLY A 96 -9.28 -4.94 11.49
CA GLY A 96 -9.43 -5.55 12.82
C GLY A 96 -8.82 -6.94 12.97
N THR A 97 -7.91 -7.36 12.08
CA THR A 97 -7.11 -8.59 12.30
C THR A 97 -6.11 -8.36 13.44
N PHE A 98 -5.54 -7.15 13.50
CA PHE A 98 -4.75 -6.66 14.62
C PHE A 98 -5.33 -5.34 15.13
N TYR A 99 -4.98 -4.95 16.36
CA TYR A 99 -5.46 -3.70 16.95
C TYR A 99 -5.12 -2.48 16.08
N GLY A 100 -6.18 -1.80 15.64
CA GLY A 100 -6.16 -0.71 14.69
C GLY A 100 -6.50 0.64 15.30
N PRO A 101 -6.45 1.72 14.51
CA PRO A 101 -6.84 3.05 14.96
C PRO A 101 -8.32 3.11 15.36
N TYR A 102 -9.19 2.25 14.79
CA TYR A 102 -10.60 2.20 15.17
C TYR A 102 -10.80 1.67 16.60
N ASP A 103 -9.98 0.72 17.05
CA ASP A 103 -10.04 0.16 18.41
C ASP A 103 -9.59 1.16 19.48
N LEU A 104 -8.66 2.06 19.13
CA LEU A 104 -8.30 3.19 19.98
C LEU A 104 -9.46 4.18 20.15
N ILE A 105 -10.20 4.43 19.07
CA ILE A 105 -11.34 5.37 19.08
C ILE A 105 -12.50 4.81 19.89
N SER A 106 -12.72 3.49 19.86
CA SER A 106 -13.75 2.83 20.67
C SER A 106 -13.35 2.57 22.13
N ASN A 107 -12.12 2.90 22.52
CA ASN A 107 -11.51 2.57 23.83
C ASN A 107 -11.40 1.05 24.10
N ASP A 108 -11.33 0.24 23.04
CA ASP A 108 -11.14 -1.22 23.14
C ASP A 108 -9.66 -1.61 23.21
N ALA A 109 -8.75 -0.69 22.84
CA ALA A 109 -7.30 -0.91 22.89
C ALA A 109 -6.54 0.34 23.33
N SER A 110 -5.40 0.13 23.98
CA SER A 110 -4.44 1.19 24.33
C SER A 110 -3.63 1.63 23.11
N PHE A 111 -3.04 2.82 23.19
CA PHE A 111 -2.17 3.34 22.13
C PHE A 111 -0.99 2.41 21.81
N VAL A 112 -0.42 1.75 22.82
CA VAL A 112 0.70 0.82 22.64
C VAL A 112 0.26 -0.45 21.90
N GLU A 113 -0.94 -0.97 22.19
CA GLU A 113 -1.50 -2.13 21.49
C GLU A 113 -1.76 -1.83 20.02
N VAL A 114 -2.22 -0.62 19.70
CA VAL A 114 -2.39 -0.20 18.30
C VAL A 114 -1.05 -0.08 17.55
N LEU A 115 0.02 0.37 18.21
CA LEU A 115 1.36 0.36 17.62
C LEU A 115 1.90 -1.05 17.40
N HIS A 116 1.63 -1.98 18.33
CA HIS A 116 1.92 -3.41 18.10
C HIS A 116 1.11 -3.97 16.94
N GLY A 117 -0.17 -3.60 16.83
CA GLY A 117 -1.01 -4.01 15.71
C GLY A 117 -0.48 -3.50 14.37
N LEU A 118 0.05 -2.28 14.30
CA LEU A 118 0.74 -1.76 13.12
C LEU A 118 1.98 -2.60 12.80
N LEU A 119 2.78 -2.95 13.81
CA LEU A 119 3.98 -3.79 13.64
C LEU A 119 3.61 -5.19 13.11
N TYR A 120 2.59 -5.84 13.68
CA TYR A 120 2.15 -7.16 13.21
C TYR A 120 1.57 -7.10 11.80
N SER A 121 0.77 -6.09 11.49
CA SER A 121 0.23 -5.87 10.15
C SER A 121 1.33 -5.68 9.11
N TRP A 122 2.40 -4.97 9.47
CA TRP A 122 3.57 -4.77 8.62
C TRP A 122 4.31 -6.09 8.36
N PHE A 123 4.53 -6.89 9.40
CA PHE A 123 5.17 -8.21 9.27
C PHE A 123 4.33 -9.18 8.44
N GLU A 124 3.02 -9.22 8.65
CA GLU A 124 2.11 -10.09 7.89
C GLU A 124 2.12 -9.70 6.40
N SER A 125 2.08 -8.40 6.10
CA SER A 125 2.20 -7.89 4.74
C SER A 125 3.55 -8.25 4.10
N MET A 126 4.65 -8.11 4.85
CA MET A 126 5.98 -8.56 4.38
C MET A 126 5.98 -10.06 4.06
N SER A 127 5.50 -10.89 5.00
CA SER A 127 5.46 -12.34 4.85
C SER A 127 4.55 -12.80 3.70
N GLY A 128 3.48 -12.08 3.40
CA GLY A 128 2.62 -12.40 2.27
C GLY A 128 3.25 -12.07 0.91
N PHE A 129 4.21 -11.14 0.87
CA PHE A 129 4.86 -10.70 -0.36
C PHE A 129 6.21 -11.37 -0.64
N THR A 130 6.91 -11.89 0.38
CA THR A 130 8.23 -12.55 0.27
C THR A 130 8.15 -14.05 0.46
#